data_AF-A0A9W8GQU7-F1
#
_entry.id   AF-A0A9W8GQU7-F1
#
_cell.length_a   1.000
_cell.length_b   1.000
_cell.length_c   1.000
_cell.angle_alpha   90.00
_cell.angle_beta   90.00
_cell.angle_gamma   90.00
#
_symmetry.space_group_name_H-M   'P 1'
#
loop_
_entity.id
_entity.type
_entity.pdbx_description
1 polymer ?
#
loop_
_entity_poly.entity_id
_entity_poly.type
_entity_poly.pdbx_seq_one_letter_code
_entity_poly.pdbx_strand_id
1 'polypeptide(L)'
;MVGYFTRAVSSFTYRNFFKKESTYFTAIVVTGVGFSIVFNTAFDKYWNNKTAGTKWVDIKDRYKAKSRTIVVRLISAAGTGFTYVKQRPRTAAYRLTMMKFDPIVNKHVLFVENKIK
;
A
#
# COMPACT_ATOMS: atom_id res chain seq x y z
N MET A 1 31.32 3.05 36.91
CA MET A 1 30.75 4.16 36.10
C MET A 1 29.24 4.05 35.88
N VAL A 2 28.69 2.87 35.56
CA VAL A 2 27.24 2.66 35.27
C VAL A 2 26.31 3.11 36.41
N GLY A 3 26.70 2.92 37.67
CA GLY A 3 25.88 3.25 38.84
C GLY A 3 25.63 4.75 39.11
N TYR A 4 26.50 5.64 38.64
CA TYR A 4 26.30 7.09 38.80
C TYR A 4 25.31 7.64 37.77
N PHE A 5 25.40 7.13 36.54
CA PHE A 5 24.50 7.52 35.46
C PHE A 5 23.06 7.08 35.72
N THR A 6 22.85 5.83 36.14
CA THR A 6 21.51 5.33 36.50
C THR A 6 20.89 6.10 37.66
N ARG A 7 21.69 6.48 38.67
CA ARG A 7 21.25 7.33 39.79
C ARG A 7 20.95 8.77 39.36
N ALA A 8 21.72 9.34 38.44
CA ALA A 8 21.48 10.69 37.92
C ALA A 8 20.20 10.77 37.08
N VAL A 9 19.97 9.79 36.21
CA VAL A 9 18.75 9.72 35.40
C VAL A 9 17.53 9.42 36.26
N SER A 10 17.62 8.47 37.19
CA SER A 10 16.50 8.14 38.06
C SER A 10 16.09 9.30 38.97
N SER A 11 17.07 10.01 39.55
CA SER A 11 16.80 11.19 40.38
C SER A 11 16.24 12.36 39.58
N PHE A 12 16.72 12.59 38.35
CA PHE A 12 16.16 13.59 37.44
C PHE A 12 14.71 13.27 37.06
N THR A 13 14.43 12.03 36.65
CA THR A 13 13.08 11.60 36.28
C THR A 13 12.13 11.65 37.47
N TYR A 14 12.56 11.17 38.64
CA TYR A 14 11.77 11.24 39.87
C TYR A 14 11.44 12.69 40.23
N ARG A 15 12.43 13.59 40.22
CA ARG A 15 12.24 14.99 40.58
C ARG A 15 11.29 15.75 39.65
N ASN A 16 11.33 15.48 38.35
CA ASN A 16 10.56 16.23 37.36
C ASN A 16 9.17 15.65 37.10
N PHE A 17 8.99 14.33 37.18
CA PHE A 17 7.75 13.68 36.77
C PHE A 17 6.98 13.02 37.92
N PHE A 18 7.67 12.52 38.95
CA PHE A 18 7.06 11.69 40.00
C PHE A 18 7.06 12.32 41.41
N LYS A 19 7.77 13.43 41.63
CA LYS A 19 7.89 14.08 42.96
C LYS A 19 6.62 14.81 43.39
N LYS A 20 5.83 15.35 42.46
CA LYS A 20 4.59 16.08 42.74
C LYS A 20 3.39 15.24 42.33
N GLU A 21 2.42 15.09 43.23
CA GLU A 21 1.21 14.30 42.96
C GLU A 21 0.40 14.84 41.78
N SER A 22 0.35 16.17 41.62
CA SER A 22 -0.32 16.82 40.50
C SER A 22 0.30 16.48 39.13
N THR A 23 1.62 16.23 39.06
CA THR A 23 2.31 15.87 37.80
C THR A 23 2.36 14.37 37.56
N TYR A 24 2.15 13.56 38.59
CA TYR A 24 2.18 12.10 38.50
C TYR A 24 1.08 11.57 37.58
N PHE A 25 -0.16 12.04 37.76
CA PHE A 25 -1.29 11.62 36.94
C PHE A 25 -1.08 11.97 35.46
N THR A 26 -0.65 13.21 35.17
CA THR A 26 -0.41 13.65 33.79
C THR A 26 0.76 12.92 33.15
N ALA A 27 1.84 12.65 33.90
CA ALA A 27 2.97 11.85 33.42
C ALA A 27 2.54 10.42 33.05
N ILE A 28 1.69 9.78 33.86
CA ILE A 28 1.15 8.45 33.55
C ILE A 28 0.30 8.49 32.28
N VAL A 29 -0.62 9.45 32.17
CA VAL A 29 -1.51 9.54 31.01
C VAL A 29 -0.72 9.79 29.73
N VAL A 30 0.20 10.75 29.73
CA VAL A 30 1.04 11.08 28.56
C VAL A 30 1.94 9.90 28.18
N THR A 31 2.56 9.25 29.17
CA THR A 31 3.40 8.08 28.94
C THR A 31 2.57 6.92 28.39
N GLY A 32 1.38 6.67 28.93
CA GLY A 32 0.48 5.60 28.48
C GLY A 32 0.01 5.82 27.04
N VAL A 33 -0.42 7.04 26.71
CA VAL A 33 -0.84 7.39 25.34
C VAL A 33 0.33 7.31 24.37
N GLY A 34 1.47 7.92 24.70
CA GLY A 34 2.67 7.89 23.87
C GLY A 34 3.21 6.47 23.67
N PHE A 35 3.24 5.67 24.73
CA PHE A 35 3.61 4.27 24.68
C PHE A 35 2.66 3.47 23.79
N SER A 36 1.34 3.66 23.91
CA SER A 36 0.37 2.90 23.11
C SER A 36 0.60 3.06 21.60
N ILE A 37 0.92 4.25 21.13
CA ILE A 37 1.17 4.52 19.70
C ILE A 37 2.41 3.77 19.23
N VAL A 38 3.50 3.88 19.98
CA VAL A 38 4.77 3.25 19.63
C VAL A 38 4.70 1.73 19.78
N PHE A 39 4.08 1.24 20.85
CA PHE A 39 3.94 -0.17 21.15
C PHE A 39 3.03 -0.86 20.13
N ASN A 40 1.85 -0.32 19.85
CA ASN A 40 0.94 -0.91 18.88
C ASN A 40 1.61 -0.99 17.50
N THR A 41 2.23 0.09 17.04
CA THR A 41 2.89 0.07 15.71
C THR A 41 4.06 -0.91 15.64
N ALA A 42 4.91 -0.96 16.66
CA ALA A 42 6.05 -1.88 16.72
C ALA A 42 5.59 -3.33 16.84
N PHE A 43 4.63 -3.61 17.72
CA PHE A 43 4.10 -4.94 17.95
C PHE A 43 3.28 -5.45 16.76
N ASP A 44 2.43 -4.61 16.16
CA ASP A 44 1.68 -4.94 14.95
C ASP A 44 2.63 -5.30 13.81
N LYS A 45 3.72 -4.54 13.62
CA LYS A 45 4.73 -4.86 12.60
C LYS A 45 5.38 -6.21 12.88
N TYR A 46 5.76 -6.48 14.13
CA TYR A 46 6.36 -7.75 14.54
C TYR A 46 5.40 -8.93 14.31
N TRP A 47 4.16 -8.81 14.81
CA TRP A 47 3.14 -9.84 14.69
C TRP A 47 2.73 -10.06 13.24
N ASN A 48 2.61 -9.00 12.44
CA ASN A 48 2.25 -9.11 11.05
C ASN A 48 3.30 -9.87 10.24
N ASN A 49 4.58 -9.64 10.50
CA ASN A 49 5.68 -10.37 9.88
C ASN A 49 5.72 -11.84 10.33
N LYS A 50 5.57 -12.10 11.63
CA LYS A 50 5.64 -13.46 12.17
C LYS A 50 4.48 -14.35 11.74
N THR A 51 3.31 -13.73 11.53
CA THR A 51 2.05 -14.41 11.15
C THR A 51 1.73 -14.13 9.67
N ALA A 52 2.73 -13.82 8.85
CA ALA A 52 2.54 -13.55 7.43
C ALA A 52 2.05 -14.81 6.71
N GLY A 53 0.97 -14.68 5.93
CA GLY A 53 0.44 -15.75 5.09
C GLY A 53 -0.64 -16.62 5.73
N THR A 54 -0.86 -16.54 7.04
CA THR A 54 -1.96 -17.24 7.73
C THR A 54 -3.17 -16.35 7.98
N LYS A 55 -2.98 -15.02 8.06
CA LYS A 55 -4.08 -14.07 8.29
C LYS A 55 -5.06 -14.07 7.12
N TRP A 56 -6.35 -13.93 7.43
CA TRP A 56 -7.40 -13.69 6.43
C TRP A 56 -7.05 -12.55 5.47
N VAL A 57 -6.40 -11.49 5.97
CA VAL A 57 -5.94 -10.34 5.17
C VAL A 57 -4.95 -10.75 4.07
N ASP A 58 -4.08 -11.73 4.34
CA ASP A 58 -3.04 -12.18 3.40
C ASP A 58 -3.59 -13.20 2.40
N ILE A 59 -4.63 -13.95 2.78
CA ILE A 59 -5.20 -15.04 1.98
C ILE A 59 -6.47 -14.66 1.22
N LYS A 60 -7.14 -13.56 1.60
CA LYS A 60 -8.41 -13.10 0.98
C LYS A 60 -8.33 -12.98 -0.53
N ASP A 61 -7.19 -12.55 -1.05
CA ASP A 61 -7.01 -12.31 -2.49
C ASP A 61 -6.99 -13.62 -3.30
N ARG A 62 -6.71 -14.77 -2.66
CA ARG A 62 -6.84 -16.10 -3.29
C ARG A 62 -8.29 -16.50 -3.51
N TYR A 63 -9.18 -16.09 -2.62
CA TYR A 63 -10.61 -16.38 -2.69
C TYR A 63 -11.41 -15.31 -3.44
N LYS A 64 -10.80 -14.14 -3.69
CA LYS A 64 -11.41 -13.07 -4.49
C LYS A 64 -11.39 -13.45 -5.97
N ALA A 65 -12.58 -13.47 -6.60
CA ALA A 65 -12.70 -13.70 -8.02
C ALA A 65 -11.97 -12.59 -8.81
N LYS A 66 -11.10 -12.98 -9.74
CA LYS A 66 -10.44 -12.02 -10.65
C LYS A 66 -11.44 -11.50 -11.66
N SER A 67 -11.33 -10.22 -12.05
CA SER A 67 -12.21 -9.62 -13.07
C SER A 67 -12.24 -10.46 -14.35
N ARG A 68 -13.43 -10.69 -14.93
CA ARG A 68 -13.60 -11.46 -16.18
C ARG A 68 -13.05 -10.73 -17.40
N THR A 69 -12.96 -9.40 -17.33
CA THR A 69 -12.49 -8.54 -18.40
C THR A 69 -11.15 -7.90 -18.05
N ILE A 70 -10.36 -7.63 -19.08
CA ILE A 70 -9.12 -6.84 -19.00
C ILE A 70 -9.27 -5.60 -19.88
N VAL A 71 -8.74 -4.49 -19.38
CA VAL A 71 -8.62 -3.25 -20.15
C VAL A 71 -7.35 -3.34 -20.98
N VAL A 72 -7.47 -3.06 -22.27
CA VAL A 72 -6.39 -3.14 -23.24
C VAL A 72 -6.30 -1.82 -24.02
N ARG A 73 -5.09 -1.48 -24.46
CA ARG A 73 -4.85 -0.38 -25.39
C ARG A 73 -4.78 -0.94 -26.80
N LEU A 74 -5.31 -0.22 -27.77
CA LEU A 74 -5.25 -0.56 -29.19
C LEU A 74 -4.38 0.48 -29.86
N ILE A 75 -3.26 0.07 -30.43
CA ILE A 75 -2.28 0.96 -31.04
C ILE A 75 -2.49 0.97 -32.55
N SER A 76 -2.47 2.17 -33.14
CA SER A 76 -2.52 2.34 -34.59
C SER A 76 -1.34 1.64 -35.26
N ALA A 77 -1.61 0.74 -36.21
CA ALA A 77 -0.58 0.08 -37.01
C ALA A 77 0.15 1.06 -37.95
N ALA A 78 -0.38 2.28 -38.14
CA ALA A 78 0.30 3.33 -38.90
C ALA A 78 1.45 4.00 -38.12
N GLY A 79 1.68 3.64 -36.84
CA GLY A 79 2.82 4.13 -36.07
C GLY A 79 2.70 5.56 -35.55
N THR A 80 1.50 6.16 -35.61
CA THR A 80 1.22 7.54 -35.19
C THR A 80 1.23 7.75 -33.66
N GLY A 81 1.20 6.67 -32.89
CA GLY A 81 1.06 6.72 -31.43
C GLY A 81 -0.37 6.98 -30.94
N PHE A 82 -1.35 7.17 -31.84
CA PHE A 82 -2.75 7.27 -31.45
C PHE A 82 -3.28 5.92 -30.96
N THR A 83 -4.04 5.93 -29.86
CA THR A 83 -4.53 4.70 -29.23
C THR A 83 -5.96 4.81 -28.74
N TYR A 84 -6.64 3.67 -28.71
CA TYR A 84 -7.95 3.53 -28.07
C TYR A 84 -7.87 2.62 -26.85
N VAL A 85 -8.65 2.92 -25.82
CA VAL A 85 -8.85 2.02 -24.68
C VAL A 85 -10.11 1.19 -24.92
N LYS A 86 -10.01 -0.13 -24.75
CA LYS A 86 -11.16 -1.05 -24.85
C LYS A 86 -11.06 -2.15 -23.81
N GLN A 87 -12.19 -2.80 -23.50
CA GLN A 87 -12.22 -3.97 -22.64
C GLN A 87 -12.41 -5.23 -23.46
N ARG A 88 -11.71 -6.32 -23.09
CA ARG A 88 -11.93 -7.66 -23.66
C ARG A 88 -12.00 -8.73 -22.58
N PRO A 89 -12.66 -9.88 -22.83
CA PRO A 89 -12.62 -11.02 -21.92
C PRO A 89 -11.19 -11.52 -21.72
N ARG A 90 -10.79 -11.84 -20.49
CA ARG A 90 -9.44 -12.35 -20.19
C ARG A 90 -9.15 -13.69 -20.89
N THR A 91 -10.18 -14.49 -21.13
CA THR A 91 -10.11 -15.81 -21.77
C THR A 91 -10.10 -15.75 -23.30
N ALA A 92 -10.12 -14.55 -23.91
CA ALA A 92 -10.13 -14.42 -25.36
C ALA A 92 -8.84 -14.97 -25.99
N ALA A 93 -8.98 -15.97 -26.86
CA ALA A 93 -7.86 -16.72 -27.48
C ALA A 93 -6.97 -15.84 -28.37
N TYR A 94 -7.55 -14.86 -29.06
CA TYR A 94 -6.85 -14.00 -30.01
C TYR A 94 -6.75 -12.56 -29.50
N ARG A 95 -5.67 -11.87 -29.90
CA ARG A 95 -5.50 -10.43 -29.64
C ARG A 95 -6.53 -9.63 -30.42
N LEU A 96 -7.04 -8.56 -29.83
CA LEU A 96 -8.06 -7.72 -30.44
C LEU A 96 -7.42 -6.88 -31.56
N THR A 97 -7.85 -7.12 -32.80
CA THR A 97 -7.50 -6.32 -33.97
C THR A 97 -8.76 -5.74 -34.59
N MET A 98 -8.80 -4.43 -34.81
CA MET A 98 -9.97 -3.76 -35.39
C MET A 98 -9.54 -2.65 -36.33
N MET A 99 -10.23 -2.50 -37.45
CA MET A 99 -10.10 -1.32 -38.30
C MET A 99 -10.82 -0.15 -37.63
N LYS A 100 -10.09 0.93 -37.36
CA LYS A 100 -10.65 2.17 -36.80
C LYS A 100 -10.04 3.37 -37.49
N PHE A 101 -10.72 4.51 -37.40
CA PHE A 101 -10.19 5.78 -37.88
C PHE A 101 -9.00 6.23 -37.01
N ASP A 102 -7.90 6.59 -37.65
CA ASP A 102 -6.80 7.30 -37.02
C ASP A 102 -6.85 8.78 -37.44
N PRO A 103 -7.09 9.72 -36.50
CA PRO A 103 -7.21 11.15 -36.79
C PRO A 103 -5.88 11.78 -37.23
N ILE A 104 -4.74 11.12 -37.04
CA ILE A 104 -3.44 11.64 -37.46
C ILE A 104 -3.18 11.28 -38.94
N VAL A 105 -3.56 10.06 -39.37
CA VAL A 105 -3.43 9.63 -40.77
C VAL A 105 -4.65 10.05 -41.62
N ASN A 106 -5.76 10.40 -40.96
CA ASN A 106 -7.06 10.68 -41.58
C ASN A 106 -7.61 9.51 -42.42
N LYS A 107 -7.33 8.27 -42.00
CA LYS A 107 -7.76 7.05 -42.68
C LYS A 107 -8.15 5.97 -41.67
N HIS A 108 -8.94 5.00 -42.12
CA HIS A 108 -9.17 3.79 -41.33
C HIS A 108 -7.97 2.87 -41.45
N VAL A 109 -7.33 2.60 -40.31
CA VAL A 109 -6.14 1.77 -40.21
C VAL A 109 -6.39 0.64 -39.23
N LEU A 110 -5.58 -0.41 -39.33
CA LEU A 110 -5.65 -1.52 -38.39
C LEU A 110 -5.12 -1.07 -37.03
N PHE A 111 -5.87 -1.32 -35.96
CA PHE A 111 -5.41 -1.14 -34.60
C PHE A 111 -5.17 -2.50 -33.95
N VAL A 112 -4.00 -2.66 -33.34
CA VAL A 112 -3.55 -3.92 -32.72
C VAL A 112 -3.49 -3.76 -31.20
N GLU A 113 -3.95 -4.77 -30.47
CA GLU A 113 -3.88 -4.82 -29.02
C GLU A 113 -2.46 -4.74 -28.47
N ASN A 114 -2.27 -3.86 -27.49
CA ASN A 114 -1.12 -3.81 -26.63
C ASN A 114 -1.53 -3.75 -25.15
N LYS A 115 -0.67 -4.27 -24.28
CA LYS A 115 -0.90 -4.30 -22.83
C LYS A 115 -0.79 -2.89 -22.25
N ILE A 116 -1.68 -2.57 -21.33
CA ILE A 116 -1.56 -1.36 -20.52
C ILE A 116 -0.47 -1.62 -19.48
N LYS A 117 0.64 -0.88 -19.56
CA LYS A 117 1.59 -0.72 -18.45
C LYS A 117 0.95 0.09 -17.34
#